data_AF-A0A954V1R5-F1
#
_entry.id   AF-A0A954V1R5-F1
#
_cell.length_a   1.000
_cell.length_b   1.000
_cell.length_c   1.000
_cell.angle_alpha   90.00
_cell.angle_beta   90.00
_cell.angle_gamma   90.00
#
_symmetry.space_group_name_H-M   'P 1'
#
loop_
_entity.id
_entity.type
_entity.pdbx_description
1 polymer ?
#
loop_
_entity_poly.entity_id
_entity_poly.type
_entity_poly.pdbx_seq_one_letter_code
_entity_poly.pdbx_strand_id
1 'polypeptide(L)'
;MAGHPRQAVPQVQSTLAKLSLCRTAALGGRKLQCGQCGHEAIVYNSCGDRHCPQCAGAKRSDWIDASEPLILGGVDHYQVVFTLPSKLSRLALGNRRQLYDLLFCAAWSPLKQTIEAEQGFDPAALMV
;
A
#
# COMPACT_ATOMS: atom_id res chain seq x y z
N MET A 1 -15.86 -31.45 12.75
CA MET A 1 -14.79 -30.44 12.56
C MET A 1 -14.60 -30.23 11.07
N ALA A 2 -15.29 -29.24 10.48
CA ALA A 2 -15.24 -28.99 9.04
C ALA A 2 -13.89 -28.34 8.69
N GLY A 3 -12.98 -29.12 8.11
CA GLY A 3 -11.71 -28.63 7.59
C GLY A 3 -11.99 -27.62 6.48
N HIS A 4 -11.76 -26.34 6.74
CA HIS A 4 -11.66 -25.36 5.66
C HIS A 4 -10.50 -25.78 4.75
N PRO A 5 -10.69 -25.85 3.42
CA PRO A 5 -9.60 -26.12 2.51
C PRO A 5 -8.51 -25.08 2.75
N ARG A 6 -7.25 -25.53 2.94
CA ARG A 6 -6.06 -24.66 3.08
C ARG A 6 -5.70 -23.96 1.78
N GLN A 7 -6.69 -23.57 1.00
CA GLN A 7 -6.50 -22.93 -0.27
C GLN A 7 -6.67 -21.43 -0.06
N ALA A 8 -5.57 -20.71 -0.27
CA ALA A 8 -5.59 -19.25 -0.20
C ALA A 8 -6.64 -18.70 -1.16
N VAL A 9 -7.27 -17.58 -0.84
CA VAL A 9 -8.28 -16.96 -1.69
C VAL A 9 -7.69 -16.63 -3.09
N PRO A 10 -8.50 -16.60 -4.17
CA PRO A 10 -8.00 -16.42 -5.53
C PRO A 10 -7.08 -15.20 -5.73
N GLN A 11 -7.34 -14.09 -5.02
CA GLN A 11 -6.47 -12.91 -5.08
C GLN A 11 -5.05 -13.20 -4.57
N VAL A 12 -4.92 -14.00 -3.50
CA VAL A 12 -3.63 -14.38 -2.93
C VAL A 12 -2.89 -15.31 -3.89
N GLN A 13 -3.59 -16.29 -4.48
CA GLN A 13 -2.99 -17.18 -5.48
C GLN A 13 -2.48 -16.41 -6.71
N SER A 14 -3.28 -15.49 -7.23
CA SER A 14 -2.90 -14.63 -8.36
C SER A 14 -1.66 -13.79 -8.03
N THR A 15 -1.62 -13.20 -6.82
CA THR A 15 -0.46 -12.44 -6.35
C THR A 15 0.78 -13.33 -6.31
N LEU A 16 0.71 -14.51 -5.68
CA LEU A 16 1.83 -15.42 -5.56
C LEU A 16 2.35 -15.90 -6.92
N ALA A 17 1.46 -16.18 -7.88
CA ALA A 17 1.85 -16.56 -9.24
C ALA A 17 2.59 -15.42 -9.98
N LYS A 18 2.13 -14.18 -9.82
CA LYS A 18 2.85 -13.01 -10.40
C LYS A 18 4.22 -12.82 -9.76
N LEU A 19 4.33 -13.03 -8.45
CA LEU A 19 5.60 -12.92 -7.73
C LEU A 19 6.61 -13.98 -8.18
N SER A 20 6.18 -15.22 -8.41
CA SER A 20 7.08 -16.31 -8.83
C SER A 20 7.61 -16.14 -10.26
N LEU A 21 6.85 -15.48 -11.14
CA LEU A 21 7.26 -15.22 -12.53
C LEU A 21 8.04 -13.92 -12.70
N CYS A 22 8.10 -13.07 -11.68
CA CYS A 22 8.73 -11.76 -11.75
C CYS A 22 10.22 -11.85 -12.11
N ARG A 23 10.67 -11.01 -13.07
CA ARG A 23 12.07 -10.97 -13.55
C ARG A 23 12.59 -12.31 -14.07
N THR A 24 11.71 -13.12 -14.65
CA THR A 24 12.08 -14.36 -15.34
C THR A 24 11.80 -14.26 -16.83
N ALA A 25 12.38 -15.18 -17.61
CA ALA A 25 12.12 -15.30 -19.04
C ALA A 25 10.63 -15.51 -19.38
N ALA A 26 9.83 -16.04 -18.45
CA ALA A 26 8.39 -16.26 -18.63
C ALA A 26 7.61 -14.96 -18.87
N LEU A 27 8.11 -13.81 -18.40
CA LEU A 27 7.51 -12.49 -18.65
C LEU A 27 8.15 -11.75 -19.83
N GLY A 28 9.03 -12.42 -20.57
CA GLY A 28 9.86 -11.81 -21.61
C GLY A 28 10.91 -10.85 -21.04
N GLY A 29 11.66 -10.24 -21.93
CA GLY A 29 12.72 -9.30 -21.57
C GLY A 29 13.29 -8.57 -22.78
N ARG A 30 14.28 -7.73 -22.51
CA ARG A 30 15.01 -6.96 -23.52
C ARG A 30 16.49 -7.23 -23.40
N LYS A 31 17.17 -7.28 -24.55
CA LYS A 31 18.62 -7.33 -24.63
C LYS A 31 19.13 -5.90 -24.65
N LEU A 32 19.98 -5.56 -23.68
CA LEU A 32 20.67 -4.30 -23.62
C LEU A 32 22.11 -4.55 -24.08
N GLN A 33 22.62 -3.67 -24.93
CA GLN A 33 24.01 -3.69 -25.35
C GLN A 33 24.66 -2.36 -24.99
N CYS A 34 25.82 -2.41 -24.35
CA CYS A 34 26.61 -1.23 -24.07
C CYS A 34 27.25 -0.71 -25.36
N GLY A 35 26.94 0.52 -25.75
CA GLY A 35 27.52 1.13 -26.96
C GLY A 35 29.03 1.37 -26.90
N GLN A 36 29.65 1.33 -25.72
CA GLN A 36 31.08 1.60 -25.55
C GLN A 36 31.95 0.34 -25.52
N CYS A 37 31.52 -0.72 -24.81
CA CYS A 37 32.30 -1.94 -24.65
C CYS A 37 31.67 -3.18 -25.31
N GLY A 38 30.49 -3.04 -25.93
CA GLY A 38 29.78 -4.13 -26.59
C GLY A 38 29.18 -5.18 -25.67
N HIS A 39 29.35 -5.07 -24.34
CA HIS A 39 28.79 -5.99 -23.37
C HIS A 39 27.26 -6.07 -23.49
N GLU A 40 26.72 -7.28 -23.44
CA GLU A 40 25.29 -7.56 -23.57
C GLU A 40 24.70 -8.11 -22.28
N ALA A 41 23.57 -7.57 -21.86
CA ALA A 41 22.82 -8.03 -20.70
C ALA A 41 21.35 -8.25 -21.07
N ILE A 42 20.74 -9.30 -20.53
CA ILE A 42 19.30 -9.56 -20.67
C ILE A 42 18.60 -9.03 -19.43
N VAL A 43 17.61 -8.16 -19.62
CA VAL A 43 16.77 -7.63 -18.54
C VAL A 43 15.36 -8.15 -18.72
N TYR A 44 14.90 -8.99 -17.78
CA TYR A 44 13.54 -9.51 -17.77
C TYR A 44 12.53 -8.51 -17.21
N ASN A 45 11.30 -8.62 -17.70
CA ASN A 45 10.21 -7.73 -17.32
C ASN A 45 9.72 -7.97 -15.87
N SER A 46 9.25 -6.89 -15.25
CA SER A 46 8.62 -6.90 -13.94
C SER A 46 7.18 -7.46 -14.00
N CYS A 47 6.72 -8.15 -12.96
CA CYS A 47 5.33 -8.62 -12.89
C CYS A 47 4.31 -7.49 -12.65
N GLY A 48 4.78 -6.31 -12.23
CA GLY A 48 3.96 -5.10 -12.06
C GLY A 48 3.03 -5.10 -10.84
N ASP A 49 2.97 -6.19 -10.08
CA ASP A 49 2.13 -6.31 -8.88
C ASP A 49 2.65 -5.44 -7.73
N ARG A 50 1.74 -4.76 -7.02
CA ARG A 50 2.08 -3.84 -5.92
C ARG A 50 2.73 -4.52 -4.72
N HIS A 51 2.50 -5.83 -4.55
CA HIS A 51 3.08 -6.60 -3.45
C HIS A 51 4.48 -7.14 -3.79
N CYS A 52 4.98 -6.89 -5.01
CA CYS A 52 6.29 -7.38 -5.43
C CYS A 52 7.42 -6.51 -4.88
N PRO A 53 8.34 -7.06 -4.05
CA PRO A 53 9.43 -6.28 -3.48
C PRO A 53 10.44 -5.83 -4.55
N GLN A 54 10.53 -6.54 -5.67
CA GLN A 54 11.44 -6.20 -6.78
C GLN A 54 10.88 -5.12 -7.72
N CYS A 55 9.55 -4.98 -7.81
CA CYS A 55 8.91 -4.08 -8.77
C CYS A 55 8.55 -2.71 -8.17
N ALA A 56 8.33 -2.66 -6.85
CA ALA A 56 7.76 -1.47 -6.22
C ALA A 56 8.69 -0.26 -6.20
N GLY A 57 10.00 -0.44 -6.35
CA GLY A 57 10.99 0.65 -6.22
C GLY A 57 10.80 1.79 -7.20
N ALA A 58 10.83 1.50 -8.51
CA ALA A 58 10.70 2.54 -9.55
C ALA A 58 9.36 3.25 -9.49
N LYS A 59 8.25 2.49 -9.42
CA LYS A 59 6.89 3.06 -9.29
C LYS A 59 6.73 3.93 -8.05
N ARG A 60 7.39 3.58 -6.94
CA ARG A 60 7.39 4.38 -5.71
C ARG A 60 8.15 5.68 -5.92
N SER A 61 9.30 5.65 -6.59
CA SER A 61 10.05 6.86 -6.94
C SER A 61 9.20 7.79 -7.80
N ASP A 62 8.65 7.28 -8.91
CA ASP A 62 7.79 8.05 -9.80
C ASP A 62 6.59 8.66 -9.06
N TRP A 63 6.01 7.89 -8.12
CA TRP A 63 4.90 8.38 -7.29
C TRP A 63 5.33 9.46 -6.29
N ILE A 64 6.49 9.33 -5.66
CA ILE A 64 7.03 10.35 -4.75
C ILE A 64 7.25 11.65 -5.52
N ASP A 65 7.93 11.58 -6.67
CA ASP A 65 8.23 12.74 -7.51
C ASP A 65 6.95 13.44 -8.00
N ALA A 66 5.91 12.67 -8.31
CA ALA A 66 4.61 13.21 -8.71
C ALA A 66 3.76 13.75 -7.54
N SER A 67 3.99 13.25 -6.32
CA SER A 67 3.19 13.61 -5.13
C SER A 67 3.81 14.73 -4.32
N GLU A 68 5.13 14.89 -4.35
CA GLU A 68 5.85 15.95 -3.64
C GLU A 68 5.30 17.35 -3.94
N PRO A 69 4.98 17.73 -5.20
CA PRO A 69 4.38 19.03 -5.50
C PRO A 69 2.95 19.21 -4.98
N LEU A 70 2.27 18.12 -4.58
CA LEU A 70 0.91 18.18 -4.03
C LEU A 70 0.89 18.50 -2.52
N ILE A 71 2.05 18.46 -1.86
CA ILE A 71 2.18 18.76 -0.44
C ILE A 71 2.22 20.28 -0.25
N LEU A 72 1.27 20.81 0.52
CA LEU A 72 1.17 22.25 0.76
C LEU A 72 2.31 22.72 1.68
N GLY A 73 3.15 23.62 1.15
CA GLY A 73 4.19 24.27 1.94
C GLY A 73 3.62 25.19 3.01
N GLY A 74 4.24 25.20 4.20
CA GLY A 74 3.82 26.03 5.33
C GLY A 74 2.62 25.49 6.11
N VAL A 75 2.19 24.26 5.83
CA VAL A 75 1.12 23.56 6.56
C VAL A 75 1.74 22.38 7.31
N ASP A 76 1.49 22.28 8.61
CA ASP A 76 1.94 21.13 9.40
C ASP A 76 1.09 19.89 9.12
N HIS A 77 1.75 18.77 8.83
CA HIS A 77 1.09 17.50 8.51
C HIS A 77 1.41 16.49 9.62
N TYR A 78 0.37 15.87 10.20
CA TYR A 78 0.51 14.88 11.27
C TYR A 78 -0.16 13.57 10.88
N GLN A 79 0.54 12.45 11.07
CA GLN A 79 -0.03 11.12 10.93
C GLN A 79 -0.46 10.60 12.31
N VAL A 80 -1.77 10.44 12.51
CA VAL A 80 -2.32 9.85 13.73
C VAL A 80 -2.76 8.43 13.45
N VAL A 81 -2.25 7.47 14.24
CA VAL A 81 -2.51 6.03 14.05
C VAL A 81 -3.35 5.49 15.21
N PHE A 82 -4.53 4.98 14.90
CA PHE A 82 -5.39 4.29 15.87
C PHE A 82 -5.27 2.78 15.70
N THR A 83 -4.85 2.08 16.75
CA THR A 83 -4.71 0.62 16.73
C THR A 83 -5.98 -0.03 17.25
N LEU A 84 -6.62 -0.86 16.43
CA LEU A 84 -7.77 -1.65 16.85
C LEU A 84 -7.33 -2.81 17.77
N PRO A 85 -8.01 -3.03 18.91
CA PRO A 85 -7.73 -4.18 19.76
C PRO A 85 -7.83 -5.52 19.01
N SER A 86 -6.87 -6.42 19.25
CA SER A 86 -6.79 -7.73 18.58
C SER A 86 -8.04 -8.61 18.75
N LYS A 87 -8.81 -8.39 19.82
CA LYS A 87 -10.09 -9.05 20.08
C LYS A 87 -11.12 -8.79 18.97
N LEU A 88 -11.01 -7.68 18.25
CA LEU A 88 -11.91 -7.29 17.17
C LEU A 88 -11.44 -7.75 15.78
N SER A 89 -10.25 -8.37 15.66
CA SER A 89 -9.69 -8.75 14.36
C SER A 89 -10.59 -9.68 13.54
N ARG A 90 -11.27 -10.64 14.18
CA ARG A 90 -12.22 -11.53 13.47
C ARG A 90 -13.43 -10.77 12.95
N LEU A 91 -13.96 -9.85 13.76
CA LEU A 91 -15.09 -8.99 13.38
C LEU A 91 -14.69 -8.06 12.22
N ALA A 92 -13.48 -7.51 12.27
CA ALA A 92 -12.89 -6.67 11.22
C ALA A 92 -12.78 -7.42 9.90
N LEU A 93 -12.28 -8.65 9.93
CA LEU A 93 -12.11 -9.46 8.73
C LEU A 93 -13.44 -9.77 8.04
N GLY A 94 -14.52 -10.01 8.82
CA GLY A 94 -15.85 -10.31 8.30
C GLY A 94 -16.66 -9.07 7.87
N ASN A 95 -16.40 -7.90 8.46
CA ASN A 95 -17.23 -6.71 8.30
C ASN A 95 -16.38 -5.48 7.97
N ARG A 96 -15.41 -5.63 7.06
CA ARG A 96 -14.36 -4.62 6.81
C ARG A 96 -14.93 -3.23 6.61
N ARG A 97 -15.93 -3.08 5.73
CA ARG A 97 -16.51 -1.77 5.41
C ARG A 97 -17.11 -1.11 6.65
N GLN A 98 -18.06 -1.79 7.30
CA GLN A 98 -18.77 -1.25 8.47
C GLN A 98 -17.81 -0.98 9.63
N LEU A 99 -16.82 -1.85 9.86
CA LEU A 99 -15.89 -1.64 10.96
C LEU A 99 -14.91 -0.50 10.68
N TYR A 100 -14.47 -0.31 9.43
CA TYR A 100 -13.65 0.84 9.09
C TYR A 100 -14.45 2.15 9.22
N ASP A 101 -15.68 2.20 8.71
CA ASP A 101 -16.55 3.38 8.86
C ASP A 101 -16.73 3.75 10.35
N LEU A 102 -17.01 2.76 11.21
CA LEU A 102 -17.14 2.96 12.65
C LEU A 102 -15.82 3.39 13.31
N LEU A 103 -14.70 2.75 12.94
CA LEU A 103 -13.38 3.08 13.49
C LEU A 103 -13.02 4.53 13.18
N PHE A 104 -13.26 5.00 11.94
CA PHE A 104 -12.98 6.37 11.55
C PHE A 104 -13.83 7.38 12.33
N CYS A 105 -15.14 7.16 12.42
CA CYS A 105 -16.01 8.03 13.20
C CYS A 105 -15.60 8.08 14.69
N ALA A 106 -15.31 6.92 15.27
CA ALA A 106 -14.93 6.81 16.68
C ALA A 106 -13.54 7.40 16.98
N ALA A 107 -12.62 7.37 16.03
CA ALA A 107 -11.29 7.94 16.14
C ALA A 107 -11.29 9.47 15.93
N TRP A 108 -12.01 9.94 14.91
CA TRP A 108 -12.00 11.34 14.51
C TRP A 108 -12.77 12.24 15.49
N SER A 109 -13.94 11.81 15.95
CA SER A 109 -14.79 12.62 16.84
C SER A 109 -14.05 13.14 18.09
N PRO A 110 -13.40 12.30 18.92
CA PRO A 110 -12.67 12.80 20.08
C PRO A 110 -11.40 13.58 19.70
N LEU A 111 -10.69 13.16 18.64
CA LEU A 111 -9.48 13.85 18.20
C LEU A 111 -9.77 15.29 17.77
N LYS A 112 -10.82 15.48 16.96
CA LYS A 112 -11.29 16.80 16.53
C LYS A 112 -11.62 17.67 17.75
N GLN A 113 -12.39 17.14 18.69
CA GLN A 113 -12.78 17.86 19.90
C GLN A 113 -11.57 18.31 20.73
N THR A 114 -10.56 17.43 20.88
CA THR A 114 -9.33 17.76 21.61
C THR A 114 -8.52 18.86 20.90
N ILE A 115 -8.37 18.77 19.58
CA ILE A 115 -7.62 19.78 18.81
C ILE A 115 -8.30 21.15 18.90
N GLU A 116 -9.63 21.19 18.73
CA GLU A 116 -10.40 22.44 18.84
C GLU A 116 -10.29 23.05 20.25
N ALA A 117 -10.42 22.23 21.29
CA ALA A 117 -10.44 22.70 22.67
C ALA A 117 -9.05 23.13 23.19
N GLU A 118 -7.99 22.40 22.85
CA GLU A 118 -6.66 22.62 23.42
C GLU A 118 -5.76 23.49 22.54
N GLN A 119 -5.94 23.44 21.22
CA GLN A 119 -5.04 24.11 20.27
C GLN A 119 -5.72 25.26 19.52
N GLY A 120 -7.05 25.32 19.52
CA GLY A 120 -7.80 26.39 18.83
C GLY A 120 -7.72 26.34 17.30
N PHE A 121 -7.30 25.20 16.74
CA PHE A 121 -7.30 24.98 15.29
C PHE A 121 -8.65 24.45 14.81
N ASP A 122 -8.99 24.69 13.53
CA ASP A 122 -10.09 24.01 12.83
C ASP A 122 -9.52 22.82 12.04
N PRO A 123 -9.62 21.59 12.56
CA PRO A 123 -8.92 20.47 11.98
C PRO A 123 -9.78 19.79 10.91
N ALA A 124 -9.14 19.40 9.80
CA ALA A 124 -9.73 18.57 8.76
C ALA A 124 -9.06 17.18 8.74
N ALA A 125 -9.85 16.15 8.43
CA ALA A 125 -9.34 14.80 8.24
C ALA A 125 -9.63 14.32 6.81
N LEU A 126 -8.61 13.75 6.18
CA LEU A 126 -8.75 12.99 4.94
C LEU A 126 -8.64 11.50 5.26
N MET A 127 -9.60 10.71 4.79
CA MET A 127 -9.52 9.25 4.85
C MET A 127 -8.61 8.77 3.71
N VAL A 128 -7.57 8.02 4.05
CA VAL A 128 -6.62 7.40 3.11
C VAL A 128 -6.67 5.88 3.19
#